data_AF-A0A267MDY6-F1
#
_entry.id   AF-A0A267MDY6-F1
#
_cell.length_a   1.000
_cell.length_b   1.000
_cell.length_c   1.000
_cell.angle_alpha   90.00
_cell.angle_beta   90.00
_cell.angle_gamma   90.00
#
_symmetry.space_group_name_H-M   'P 1'
#
loop_
_entity.id
_entity.type
_entity.pdbx_description
1 polymer ?
#
loop_
_entity_poly.entity_id
_entity_poly.type
_entity_poly.pdbx_seq_one_letter_code
_entity_poly.pdbx_strand_id
1 'polypeptide(L)'
;MTLLDKFANPEMIKTLSMGEKLTASLMVTVLGMGITFAVLMLLWGLIVTMTKMLVKEEKKEVVTVAPQAAPQPVLEPACDEENDEELVAVITAAIAASLNTSTHNLVVRNIVRVIDETPAWGQAGRAEQLGNRL
;
A
#
# COMPACT_ATOMS: atom_id res chain seq x y z
N MET A 1 -7.67 -49.57 -10.59
CA MET A 1 -7.23 -49.35 -9.20
C MET A 1 -6.34 -48.11 -9.21
N THR A 2 -6.81 -47.06 -8.55
CA THR A 2 -6.40 -45.67 -8.76
C THR A 2 -5.03 -45.41 -8.12
N LEU A 3 -4.27 -44.45 -8.67
CA LEU A 3 -2.96 -44.02 -8.14
C LEU A 3 -3.02 -43.64 -6.65
N LEU A 4 -4.22 -43.29 -6.16
CA LEU A 4 -4.53 -43.02 -4.76
C LEU A 4 -4.26 -44.23 -3.85
N ASP A 5 -4.56 -45.46 -4.30
CA ASP A 5 -4.26 -46.70 -3.54
C ASP A 5 -2.75 -47.00 -3.49
N LYS A 6 -1.97 -46.55 -4.50
CA LYS A 6 -0.52 -46.71 -4.52
C LYS A 6 0.21 -45.74 -3.58
N PHE A 7 -0.36 -44.56 -3.33
CA PHE A 7 0.16 -43.59 -2.35
C PHE A 7 -0.39 -43.80 -0.93
N ALA A 8 -1.52 -44.50 -0.77
CA ALA A 8 -2.10 -44.84 0.53
C ALA A 8 -1.39 -46.01 1.24
N ASN A 9 -0.49 -46.74 0.56
CA ASN A 9 0.31 -47.80 1.15
C ASN A 9 1.65 -47.25 1.70
N PRO A 10 1.81 -47.12 3.03
CA PRO A 10 2.97 -46.46 3.67
C PRO A 10 4.30 -47.22 3.49
N GLU A 11 4.27 -48.47 3.02
CA GLU A 11 5.46 -49.27 2.78
C GLU A 11 6.19 -48.89 1.48
N MET A 12 5.46 -48.54 0.42
CA MET A 12 6.06 -48.10 -0.86
C MET A 12 6.72 -46.72 -0.75
N ILE A 13 6.28 -45.87 0.19
CA ILE A 13 6.91 -44.57 0.45
C ILE A 13 8.22 -44.74 1.23
N LYS A 14 8.37 -45.80 2.04
CA LYS A 14 9.60 -46.07 2.81
C LYS A 14 10.64 -46.87 2.03
N THR A 15 10.27 -47.61 0.99
CA THR A 15 11.20 -48.40 0.17
C THR A 15 11.79 -47.64 -1.03
N LEU A 16 11.30 -46.45 -1.34
CA LEU A 16 11.86 -45.58 -2.38
C LEU A 16 13.13 -44.87 -1.89
N SER A 17 14.18 -44.96 -2.69
CA SER A 17 15.48 -44.33 -2.45
C SER A 17 15.34 -42.81 -2.31
N MET A 18 16.24 -42.18 -1.55
CA MET A 18 16.22 -40.73 -1.33
C MET A 18 16.17 -39.92 -2.64
N GLY A 19 16.74 -40.47 -3.72
CA GLY A 19 16.69 -39.89 -5.07
C GLY A 19 15.28 -39.86 -5.68
N GLU A 20 14.47 -40.91 -5.48
CA GLU A 20 13.11 -40.99 -6.04
C GLU A 20 12.17 -40.01 -5.33
N LYS A 21 12.34 -39.84 -4.02
CA LYS A 21 11.65 -38.82 -3.23
C LYS A 21 11.99 -37.40 -3.69
N LEU A 22 13.26 -37.15 -3.99
CA LEU A 22 13.73 -35.86 -4.50
C LEU A 22 13.16 -35.57 -5.89
N THR A 23 13.08 -36.56 -6.77
CA THR A 23 12.45 -36.38 -8.09
C THR A 23 10.94 -36.15 -7.99
N ALA A 24 10.27 -36.84 -7.07
CA ALA A 24 8.84 -36.65 -6.84
C ALA A 24 8.53 -35.26 -6.28
N SER A 25 9.31 -34.77 -5.31
CA SER A 25 9.12 -33.42 -4.75
C SER A 25 9.41 -32.34 -5.79
N LEU A 26 10.46 -32.51 -6.60
CA LEU A 26 10.79 -31.56 -7.67
C LEU A 26 9.66 -31.47 -8.71
N MET A 27 9.05 -32.60 -9.08
CA MET A 27 7.90 -32.61 -9.99
C MET A 27 6.69 -31.87 -9.41
N VAL A 28 6.41 -32.02 -8.11
CA VAL A 28 5.35 -31.28 -7.42
C VAL A 28 5.66 -29.78 -7.34
N THR A 29 6.92 -29.39 -7.11
CA THR A 29 7.33 -27.98 -7.12
C THR A 29 7.13 -27.34 -8.49
N VAL A 30 7.51 -28.02 -9.57
CA VAL A 30 7.31 -27.51 -10.93
C VAL A 30 5.82 -27.40 -11.25
N LEU A 31 5.01 -28.37 -10.84
CA LEU A 31 3.55 -28.32 -10.99
C LEU A 31 2.95 -27.13 -10.22
N GLY A 32 3.36 -26.94 -8.96
CA GLY A 32 2.91 -25.82 -8.13
C GLY A 32 3.32 -24.46 -8.69
N MET A 33 4.58 -24.32 -9.11
CA MET A 33 5.11 -23.09 -9.73
C MET A 33 4.43 -22.79 -11.08
N GLY A 34 4.10 -23.82 -11.86
CA GLY A 34 3.34 -23.66 -13.09
C GLY A 34 1.91 -23.16 -12.84
N ILE A 35 1.22 -23.70 -11.83
CA ILE A 35 -0.14 -23.28 -11.48
C ILE A 35 -0.15 -21.83 -10.99
N THR A 36 0.78 -21.44 -10.11
CA THR A 36 0.86 -20.04 -9.63
C THR A 36 1.16 -19.07 -10.77
N PHE A 37 2.06 -19.44 -11.69
CA PHE A 37 2.35 -18.63 -12.87
C PHE A 37 1.13 -18.48 -13.81
N ALA A 38 0.37 -19.56 -14.02
CA ALA A 38 -0.86 -19.52 -14.80
C ALA A 38 -1.92 -18.61 -14.16
N VAL A 39 -2.09 -18.67 -12.83
CA VAL A 39 -3.02 -17.81 -12.09
C VAL A 39 -2.62 -16.33 -12.19
N LEU A 40 -1.33 -16.01 -12.05
CA LEU A 40 -0.82 -14.64 -12.20
C LEU A 40 -1.03 -14.12 -13.63
N MET A 41 -0.77 -14.93 -14.65
CA MET A 41 -0.98 -14.56 -16.05
C MET A 41 -2.47 -14.33 -16.35
N LEU A 42 -3.36 -15.13 -15.77
CA LEU A 42 -4.80 -14.97 -15.88
C LEU A 42 -5.29 -13.68 -15.20
N LEU A 43 -4.82 -13.40 -13.97
CA LEU A 43 -5.13 -12.17 -13.25
C LEU A 43 -4.66 -10.93 -14.02
N TRP A 44 -3.43 -10.96 -14.53
CA TRP A 44 -2.90 -9.88 -15.36
C TRP A 44 -3.73 -9.69 -16.63
N GLY A 45 -4.08 -10.79 -17.31
CA GLY A 45 -4.95 -10.78 -18.49
C GLY A 45 -6.32 -10.15 -18.20
N LEU A 46 -6.96 -10.51 -17.08
CA LEU A 46 -8.23 -9.94 -16.66
C LEU A 46 -8.14 -8.42 -16.47
N ILE A 47 -7.10 -7.94 -15.76
CA ILE A 47 -6.88 -6.51 -15.52
C ILE A 47 -6.68 -5.76 -16.85
N VAL A 48 -5.90 -6.31 -17.78
CA VAL A 48 -5.70 -5.72 -19.11
C VAL A 48 -6.99 -5.72 -19.94
N THR A 49 -7.80 -6.79 -19.88
CA THR A 49 -9.08 -6.84 -20.60
C THR A 49 -10.09 -5.84 -20.05
N MET A 50 -10.19 -5.68 -18.72
CA MET A 50 -11.08 -4.71 -18.09
C MET A 50 -10.65 -3.27 -18.40
N THR A 51 -9.36 -2.95 -18.27
CA THR A 51 -8.84 -1.61 -18.62
C THR A 51 -9.03 -1.31 -20.11
N LYS A 52 -8.80 -2.27 -21.00
CA LYS A 52 -9.01 -2.08 -22.44
C LYS A 52 -10.48 -1.97 -22.84
N MET A 53 -11.40 -2.64 -22.15
CA MET A 53 -12.86 -2.50 -22.34
C MET A 53 -13.37 -1.15 -21.81
N LEU A 54 -12.88 -0.72 -20.64
CA LEU A 54 -13.25 0.58 -20.04
C LEU A 54 -12.74 1.78 -20.88
N VAL A 55 -11.51 1.71 -21.39
CA VAL A 55 -10.93 2.75 -22.27
C VAL A 55 -11.66 2.83 -23.63
N LYS A 56 -12.42 1.80 -24.03
CA LYS A 56 -13.20 1.83 -25.28
C LYS A 56 -14.52 2.62 -25.14
N GLU A 57 -15.03 2.84 -23.93
CA GLU A 57 -16.21 3.68 -23.68
C GLU A 57 -15.86 5.09 -23.21
N GLU A 58 -14.65 5.32 -22.72
CA GLU A 58 -14.20 6.66 -22.34
C GLU A 58 -13.09 7.17 -23.25
N LYS A 59 -13.50 7.88 -24.30
CA LYS A 59 -12.79 9.14 -24.61
C LYS A 59 -13.09 10.14 -23.50
N LYS A 60 -12.54 9.92 -22.31
CA LYS A 60 -12.21 10.96 -21.33
C LYS A 60 -11.34 10.38 -20.22
N GLU A 61 -10.14 10.93 -20.15
CA GLU A 61 -9.25 11.02 -18.99
C GLU A 61 -9.35 9.95 -17.91
N VAL A 62 -8.40 8.99 -17.91
CA VAL A 62 -7.61 8.73 -16.71
C VAL A 62 -6.18 8.38 -17.11
N VAL A 63 -5.32 9.37 -16.88
CA VAL A 63 -3.94 9.30 -16.37
C VAL A 63 -3.22 7.97 -16.56
N THR A 64 -2.41 7.95 -17.60
CA THR A 64 -1.26 7.06 -17.75
C THR A 64 -0.32 7.27 -16.58
N VAL A 65 -0.06 6.20 -15.82
CA VAL A 65 1.13 6.09 -15.00
C VAL A 65 2.32 6.10 -15.97
N ALA A 66 3.00 7.24 -16.06
CA ALA A 66 4.32 7.35 -16.67
C ALA A 66 5.31 7.94 -15.66
N PRO A 67 6.53 7.41 -15.57
CA PRO A 67 7.44 7.65 -14.46
C PRO A 67 8.14 9.01 -14.53
N GLN A 68 8.35 9.59 -13.35
CA GLN A 68 9.44 10.50 -13.02
C GLN A 68 9.49 11.82 -13.81
N ALA A 69 8.80 12.83 -13.29
CA ALA A 69 9.15 14.23 -13.49
C ALA A 69 9.46 14.87 -12.14
N ALA A 70 10.69 15.36 -12.01
CA ALA A 70 11.13 16.25 -10.95
C ALA A 70 10.40 17.60 -11.04
N PRO A 71 10.56 18.45 -10.01
CA PRO A 71 9.48 19.07 -9.23
C PRO A 71 8.74 20.17 -10.02
N GLN A 72 7.41 20.05 -10.08
CA GLN A 72 6.55 21.18 -10.50
C GLN A 72 6.07 21.95 -9.26
N PRO A 73 5.96 23.28 -9.36
CA PRO A 73 5.82 24.16 -8.21
C PRO A 73 4.53 23.87 -7.47
N VAL A 74 4.65 23.71 -6.16
CA VAL A 74 3.51 23.68 -5.23
C VAL A 74 2.70 24.95 -5.50
N LEU A 75 1.48 24.75 -5.99
CA LEU A 75 0.47 25.79 -6.03
C LEU A 75 0.39 26.38 -4.62
N GLU A 76 0.77 27.65 -4.50
CA GLU A 76 0.54 28.44 -3.31
C GLU A 76 -0.94 28.29 -2.95
N PRO A 77 -1.31 27.77 -1.76
CA PRO A 77 -2.67 27.95 -1.29
C PRO A 77 -2.89 29.46 -1.22
N ALA A 78 -3.89 29.93 -1.94
CA ALA A 78 -4.35 31.30 -1.83
C ALA A 78 -4.44 31.66 -0.34
N CYS A 79 -3.81 32.76 0.02
CA CYS A 79 -3.77 33.27 1.38
C CYS A 79 -5.19 33.71 1.76
N ASP A 80 -6.01 32.76 2.22
CA ASP A 80 -7.26 33.06 2.91
C ASP A 80 -6.88 33.56 4.31
N GLU A 81 -6.88 34.88 4.50
CA GLU A 81 -6.62 35.52 5.81
C GLU A 81 -7.58 35.02 6.91
N GLU A 82 -8.71 34.39 6.55
CA GLU A 82 -9.68 33.81 7.49
C GLU A 82 -9.12 32.62 8.28
N ASN A 83 -8.09 31.92 7.79
CA ASN A 83 -7.61 30.68 8.41
C ASN A 83 -6.60 30.88 9.57
N ASP A 84 -6.11 32.10 9.78
CA ASP A 84 -5.09 32.35 10.80
C ASP A 84 -5.66 32.32 12.22
N GLU A 85 -6.92 32.72 12.43
CA GLU A 85 -7.56 32.65 13.76
C GLU A 85 -7.77 31.20 14.23
N GLU A 86 -8.22 30.32 13.32
CA GLU A 86 -8.39 28.90 13.60
C GLU A 86 -7.03 28.23 13.92
N LEU A 87 -5.98 28.57 13.17
CA LEU A 87 -4.63 28.08 13.40
C LEU A 87 -4.09 28.55 14.77
N VAL A 88 -4.25 29.83 15.12
CA VAL A 88 -3.84 30.35 16.43
C VAL A 88 -4.58 29.65 17.56
N ALA A 89 -5.89 29.41 17.43
CA ALA A 89 -6.69 28.73 18.45
C ALA A 89 -6.22 27.29 18.69
N VAL A 90 -6.04 26.50 17.62
CA VAL A 90 -5.62 25.09 17.72
C VAL A 90 -4.18 24.98 18.24
N ILE A 91 -3.25 25.81 17.76
CA ILE A 91 -1.86 25.84 18.23
C ILE A 91 -1.82 26.20 19.72
N THR A 92 -2.53 27.25 20.13
CA THR A 92 -2.57 27.70 21.54
C THR A 92 -3.17 26.62 22.44
N ALA A 93 -4.26 25.97 22.01
CA ALA A 93 -4.88 24.87 22.74
C ALA A 93 -3.92 23.66 22.88
N ALA A 94 -3.23 23.28 21.80
CA ALA A 94 -2.28 22.17 21.82
C ALA A 94 -1.09 22.44 22.76
N ILE A 95 -0.55 23.66 22.75
CA ILE A 95 0.55 24.06 23.66
C ILE A 95 0.07 24.14 25.10
N ALA A 96 -1.10 24.73 25.35
CA ALA A 96 -1.73 24.80 26.66
C ALA A 96 -1.93 23.41 27.27
N ALA A 97 -2.44 22.46 26.48
CA ALA A 97 -2.60 21.06 26.88
C ALA A 97 -1.25 20.37 27.13
N SER A 98 -0.26 20.58 26.26
CA SER A 98 1.06 19.93 26.37
C SER A 98 1.87 20.42 27.57
N LEU A 99 1.76 21.70 27.92
CA LEU A 99 2.47 22.32 29.04
C LEU A 99 1.61 22.43 30.30
N ASN A 100 0.40 21.87 30.29
CA ASN A 100 -0.60 21.94 31.37
C ASN A 100 -0.78 23.37 31.91
N THR A 101 -0.78 24.36 31.02
CA THR A 101 -0.87 25.79 31.34
C THR A 101 -2.16 26.39 30.78
N SER A 102 -2.58 27.55 31.29
CA SER A 102 -3.76 28.26 30.79
C SER A 102 -3.44 29.05 29.51
N THR A 103 -4.42 29.14 28.61
CA THR A 103 -4.32 29.82 27.31
C THR A 103 -3.98 31.31 27.41
N HIS A 104 -4.38 31.97 28.49
CA HIS A 104 -4.12 33.41 28.71
C HIS A 104 -2.63 33.77 28.86
N ASN A 105 -1.76 32.80 29.11
CA ASN A 105 -0.31 33.04 29.26
C ASN A 105 0.47 32.85 27.95
N LEU A 106 -0.20 32.54 26.84
CA LEU A 106 0.42 32.19 25.56
C LEU A 106 0.06 33.21 24.50
N VAL A 107 1.05 33.66 23.70
CA VAL A 107 0.86 34.61 22.59
C VAL A 107 1.59 34.10 21.35
N VAL A 108 0.84 33.81 20.29
CA VAL A 108 1.38 33.40 18.98
C VAL A 108 1.67 34.67 18.17
N ARG A 109 2.94 34.88 17.79
CA ARG A 109 3.39 36.11 17.10
C ARG A 109 3.71 35.93 15.63
N ASN A 110 4.13 34.74 15.23
CA ASN A 110 4.53 34.45 13.86
C ASN A 110 4.29 32.98 13.58
N ILE A 111 3.66 32.67 12.44
CA ILE A 111 3.39 31.32 11.97
C ILE A 111 4.09 31.16 10.64
N VAL A 112 5.12 30.30 10.61
CA VAL A 112 5.88 30.01 9.39
C VAL A 112 5.72 28.53 9.08
N ARG A 113 5.15 28.22 7.92
CA ARG A 113 5.08 26.83 7.43
C ARG A 113 6.45 26.42 6.94
N VAL A 114 6.99 25.35 7.51
CA VAL A 114 8.22 24.70 7.06
C VAL A 114 7.85 23.55 6.14
N ILE A 115 8.65 23.31 5.11
CA ILE A 115 8.48 22.20 4.18
C ILE A 115 8.64 20.89 4.97
N ASP A 116 7.64 20.01 4.90
CA ASP A 116 7.70 18.69 5.51
C ASP A 116 8.48 17.73 4.59
N GLU A 117 9.66 17.29 5.02
CA GLU A 117 10.50 16.33 4.30
C GLU A 117 10.05 14.87 4.49
N THR A 118 8.94 14.62 5.20
CA THR A 118 8.46 13.26 5.46
C THR A 118 8.06 12.56 4.14
N PRO A 119 8.64 11.38 3.82
CA PRO A 119 8.31 10.64 2.60
C PRO A 119 6.87 10.11 2.62
N ALA A 120 6.29 9.91 1.43
CA ALA A 120 4.87 9.53 1.27
C ALA A 120 4.44 8.30 2.09
N TRP A 121 5.32 7.30 2.25
CA TRP A 121 5.02 6.11 3.07
C TRP A 121 4.92 6.42 4.57
N GLY A 122 5.69 7.39 5.06
CA GLY A 122 5.67 7.82 6.46
C GLY A 122 4.40 8.60 6.79
N GLN A 123 3.92 9.40 5.84
CA GLN A 123 2.64 10.10 5.96
C GLN A 123 1.46 9.12 5.96
N ALA A 124 1.46 8.16 5.03
CA ALA A 124 0.43 7.12 4.94
C ALA A 124 0.33 6.28 6.23
N GLY A 125 1.47 5.84 6.78
CA GLY A 125 1.48 5.06 8.02
C GLY A 125 0.92 5.81 9.24
N ARG A 126 1.15 7.12 9.34
CA ARG A 126 0.56 7.95 10.43
C ARG A 126 -0.95 8.10 10.27
N ALA A 127 -1.43 8.28 9.04
CA ALA A 127 -2.86 8.39 8.75
C ALA A 127 -3.60 7.07 9.09
N GLU A 128 -3.02 5.92 8.73
CA GLU A 128 -3.57 4.60 9.08
C GLU A 128 -3.60 4.37 10.60
N GLN A 129 -2.56 4.78 11.34
CA GLN A 129 -2.52 4.66 12.79
C GLN A 129 -3.58 5.51 13.50
N LEU A 130 -3.86 6.71 12.99
CA LEU A 130 -4.94 7.55 13.53
C LEU A 130 -6.31 6.95 13.21
N GLY A 131 -6.51 6.46 11.97
CA GLY A 131 -7.75 5.82 11.55
C GLY A 131 -8.07 4.54 12.31
N ASN A 132 -7.07 3.78 12.74
CA ASN A 132 -7.26 2.53 13.50
C ASN A 132 -7.42 2.76 15.02
N ARG A 133 -7.27 4.00 15.50
CA ARG A 133 -7.41 4.37 16.93
C ARG A 133 -8.70 5.12 17.24
N LEU A 134 -9.46 5.49 16.22
CA LEU A 134 -10.81 6.05 16.28
C LEU A 134 -11.83 4.91 16.17
#